data_AF-A0A0F8XDI0-F1
#
_entry.id   AF-A0A0F8XDI0-F1
#
_cell.length_a   1.000
_cell.length_b   1.000
_cell.length_c   1.000
_cell.angle_alpha   90.00
_cell.angle_beta   90.00
_cell.angle_gamma   90.00
#
_symmetry.space_group_name_H-M   'P 1'
#
loop_
_entity.id
_entity.type
_entity.pdbx_description
1 polymer ?
#
loop_
_entity_poly.entity_id
_entity_poly.type
_entity_poly.pdbx_seq_one_letter_code
_entity_poly.pdbx_strand_id
1 'polypeptide(L)'
;ASETNRKGIGTFLPGDTKNQSITELVGSVDFSKLGEFGVESDPRAYKFDGELNVANRGIMEMIEMLKVDPKFLYVLLTLAQEKTIKTERFPLIYADEFILAHSVTGDSPVPYRKDGKIKFYVQIRLKGHAPQTASFDRLTDARKWIQEVESSIRNNRYFKTAESRKHNFNQLADRYIASVLPEKKTASDQKAQLFWWKKHIGNMLLADITPSIISEYKEKLLTEKTKKGKKRTGSTANRYLSIISHVFTVACKEWGWVRENPLSFVSKLKEPKGRVRFLSDDERERLLTTCKSSKNSYLYTIVVLALSSGMRLGEILNLTWSNVDFKHQRIILEETKNGERRQVPLKGRALDLLKLL
;
A
#
# COMPACT_ATOMS: atom_id res chain seq x y z
N ALA A 1 -20.43 -23.88 44.02
CA ALA A 1 -21.11 -24.78 43.06
C ALA A 1 -20.28 -26.04 42.90
N SER A 2 -20.87 -27.24 42.90
CA SER A 2 -20.10 -28.48 42.66
C SER A 2 -19.48 -28.46 41.25
N GLU A 3 -18.32 -29.10 41.06
CA GLU A 3 -17.66 -29.24 39.74
C GLU A 3 -18.64 -29.77 38.68
N THR A 4 -19.56 -30.63 39.10
CA THR A 4 -20.63 -31.22 38.29
C THR A 4 -21.65 -30.23 37.72
N ASN A 5 -21.66 -28.96 38.11
CA ASN A 5 -22.64 -27.98 37.61
C ASN A 5 -22.01 -26.72 37.00
N ARG A 6 -20.68 -26.67 36.81
CA ARG A 6 -20.05 -25.57 36.09
C ARG A 6 -20.44 -25.63 34.61
N LYS A 7 -20.84 -24.49 34.06
CA LYS A 7 -20.99 -24.21 32.64
C LYS A 7 -20.40 -22.83 32.44
N GLY A 8 -19.22 -22.75 31.84
CA GLY A 8 -18.48 -21.50 31.71
C GLY A 8 -17.94 -21.28 30.31
N ILE A 9 -17.55 -20.04 30.04
CA ILE A 9 -16.71 -19.71 28.89
C ILE A 9 -15.35 -19.35 29.48
N GLY A 10 -14.34 -20.17 29.20
CA GLY A 10 -12.95 -19.86 29.52
C GLY A 10 -12.28 -19.21 28.31
N THR A 11 -11.35 -18.31 28.54
CA THR A 11 -10.60 -17.63 27.47
C THR A 11 -9.13 -17.59 27.83
N PHE A 12 -8.30 -18.23 27.00
CA PHE A 12 -6.85 -18.20 27.16
C PHE A 12 -6.19 -17.40 26.04
N LEU A 13 -5.34 -16.47 26.46
CA LEU A 13 -4.47 -15.68 25.61
C LEU A 13 -3.02 -15.94 26.02
N PRO A 14 -2.16 -16.53 25.17
CA PRO A 14 -0.77 -16.78 25.52
C PRO A 14 -0.02 -15.47 25.79
N GLY A 15 0.64 -15.41 26.94
CA GLY A 15 1.69 -14.41 27.23
C GLY A 15 2.94 -14.60 26.36
N ASP A 16 4.01 -13.84 26.64
CA ASP A 16 5.30 -14.03 25.97
C ASP A 16 5.73 -15.50 26.07
N THR A 17 6.09 -16.11 24.94
CA THR A 17 6.51 -17.51 24.79
C THR A 17 7.53 -18.00 25.81
N LYS A 18 8.28 -17.11 26.47
CA LYS A 18 9.26 -17.47 27.50
C LYS A 18 8.69 -17.59 28.91
N ASN A 19 7.52 -17.00 29.18
CA ASN A 19 6.95 -16.84 30.52
C ASN A 19 5.50 -17.36 30.62
N GLN A 20 5.10 -18.32 29.77
CA GLN A 20 3.76 -18.92 29.89
C GLN A 20 3.75 -19.95 31.03
N SER A 21 2.75 -19.86 31.92
CA SER A 21 2.55 -20.82 33.00
C SER A 21 1.36 -21.73 32.73
N ILE A 22 1.58 -23.05 32.84
CA ILE A 22 0.52 -24.06 32.65
C ILE A 22 -0.61 -23.91 33.67
N THR A 23 -0.32 -23.28 34.81
CA THR A 23 -1.27 -23.01 35.88
C THR A 23 -2.45 -22.16 35.43
N GLU A 24 -2.27 -21.32 34.40
CA GLU A 24 -3.35 -20.53 33.81
C GLU A 24 -4.39 -21.42 33.12
N LEU A 25 -3.99 -22.58 32.59
CA LEU A 25 -4.92 -23.54 31.99
C LEU A 25 -5.54 -24.49 33.02
N VAL A 26 -4.73 -25.03 33.94
CA VAL A 26 -5.13 -26.18 34.76
C VAL A 26 -5.39 -25.86 36.24
N GLY A 27 -5.01 -24.66 36.68
CA GLY A 27 -5.06 -24.22 38.08
C GLY A 27 -3.72 -24.36 38.81
N SER A 28 -3.70 -24.03 40.10
CA SER A 28 -2.48 -24.04 40.93
C SER A 28 -2.74 -24.42 42.39
N VAL A 29 -1.68 -24.79 43.11
CA VAL A 29 -1.76 -25.03 44.55
C VAL A 29 -1.93 -23.71 45.30
N ASP A 30 -2.87 -23.66 46.23
CA ASP A 30 -3.08 -22.58 47.17
C ASP A 30 -2.17 -22.71 48.39
N PHE A 31 -0.96 -22.14 48.31
CA PHE A 31 0.01 -22.20 49.40
C PHE A 31 -0.52 -21.65 50.74
N SER A 32 -1.50 -20.74 50.71
CA SER A 32 -2.11 -20.18 51.94
C SER A 32 -2.90 -21.22 52.74
N LYS A 33 -3.42 -22.26 52.07
CA LYS A 33 -4.21 -23.34 52.69
C LYS A 33 -3.37 -24.52 53.16
N LEU A 34 -2.07 -24.54 52.85
CA LEU A 34 -1.18 -25.63 53.29
C LEU A 34 -1.00 -25.66 54.81
N GLY A 35 -1.10 -24.51 55.48
CA GLY A 35 -1.08 -24.45 56.94
C GLY A 35 -2.28 -25.14 57.60
N GLU A 36 -3.39 -25.29 56.88
CA GLU A 36 -4.63 -25.91 57.36
C GLU A 36 -4.74 -27.38 56.95
N PHE A 37 -4.31 -27.74 55.74
CA PHE A 37 -4.47 -29.10 55.18
C PHE A 37 -3.17 -29.91 55.08
N GLY A 38 -2.02 -29.33 55.42
CA GLY A 38 -0.75 -30.02 55.69
C GLY A 38 0.02 -30.57 54.49
N VAL A 39 -0.64 -30.87 53.37
CA VAL A 39 0.01 -31.46 52.18
C VAL A 39 -0.48 -30.82 50.87
N GLU A 40 0.44 -30.64 49.92
CA GLU A 40 0.14 -30.06 48.61
C GLU A 40 -0.79 -30.93 47.74
N SER A 41 -0.92 -32.22 48.07
CA SER A 41 -1.79 -33.16 47.35
C SER A 41 -3.24 -33.15 47.87
N ASP A 42 -3.58 -32.36 48.90
CA ASP A 42 -4.97 -32.27 49.37
C ASP A 42 -5.82 -31.50 48.34
N PRO A 43 -6.92 -32.09 47.81
CA PRO A 43 -7.78 -31.43 46.83
C PRO A 43 -8.30 -30.05 47.27
N ARG A 44 -8.45 -29.81 48.58
CA ARG A 44 -8.93 -28.53 49.12
C ARG A 44 -7.87 -27.44 49.12
N ALA A 45 -6.60 -27.82 48.99
CA ALA A 45 -5.47 -26.92 48.80
C ALA A 45 -5.24 -26.58 47.32
N TYR A 46 -6.07 -27.05 46.38
CA TYR A 46 -5.94 -26.70 44.96
C TYR A 46 -6.94 -25.63 44.52
N LYS A 47 -6.48 -24.68 43.71
CA LYS A 47 -7.32 -23.70 43.02
C LYS A 47 -7.69 -24.25 41.65
N PHE A 48 -8.98 -24.54 41.50
CA PHE A 48 -9.59 -24.95 40.22
C PHE A 48 -10.06 -23.71 39.45
N ASP A 49 -9.16 -22.74 39.28
CA ASP A 49 -9.36 -21.45 38.62
C ASP A 49 -8.70 -21.35 37.25
N GLY A 50 -8.01 -22.41 36.81
CA GLY A 50 -7.51 -22.51 35.43
C GLY A 50 -8.63 -22.48 34.42
N GLU A 51 -8.35 -21.93 33.24
CA GLU A 51 -9.36 -21.67 32.21
C GLU A 51 -10.09 -22.94 31.73
N LEU A 52 -9.42 -24.10 31.69
CA LEU A 52 -10.07 -25.39 31.37
C LEU A 52 -11.02 -25.84 32.50
N ASN A 53 -10.70 -25.50 33.75
CA ASN A 53 -11.55 -25.81 34.90
C ASN A 53 -12.77 -24.87 34.97
N VAL A 54 -12.65 -23.68 34.38
CA VAL A 54 -13.73 -22.69 34.23
C VAL A 54 -14.63 -23.06 33.04
N ALA A 55 -14.04 -23.46 31.92
CA ALA A 55 -14.73 -23.80 30.67
C ALA A 55 -15.44 -25.15 30.68
N ASN A 56 -15.19 -26.01 31.68
CA ASN A 56 -15.80 -27.33 31.77
C ASN A 56 -17.33 -27.28 31.56
N ARG A 57 -17.83 -28.18 30.69
CA ARG A 57 -19.22 -28.26 30.18
C ARG A 57 -19.70 -27.03 29.41
N GLY A 58 -18.76 -26.27 28.87
CA GLY A 58 -19.00 -25.07 28.07
C GLY A 58 -17.98 -24.94 26.94
N ILE A 59 -17.45 -23.73 26.76
CA ILE A 59 -16.56 -23.38 25.65
C ILE A 59 -15.24 -22.86 26.20
N MET A 60 -14.15 -23.39 25.68
CA MET A 60 -12.81 -22.89 25.88
C MET A 60 -12.36 -22.13 24.62
N GLU A 61 -12.20 -20.81 24.70
CA GLU A 61 -11.66 -20.00 23.61
C GLU A 61 -10.13 -19.91 23.73
N MET A 62 -9.42 -20.37 22.71
CA MET A 62 -7.96 -20.28 22.60
C MET A 62 -7.59 -19.23 21.56
N ILE A 63 -7.07 -18.10 22.02
CA ILE A 63 -6.63 -16.98 21.18
C ILE A 63 -5.15 -17.17 20.84
N GLU A 64 -4.76 -16.93 19.59
CA GLU A 64 -3.36 -17.03 19.14
C GLU A 64 -2.71 -18.40 19.44
N MET A 65 -3.45 -19.50 19.22
CA MET A 65 -3.02 -20.87 19.56
C MET A 65 -1.61 -21.26 19.06
N LEU A 66 -1.17 -20.70 17.93
CA LEU A 66 0.17 -20.99 17.38
C LEU A 66 1.33 -20.37 18.17
N LYS A 67 1.06 -19.41 19.06
CA LYS A 67 2.03 -18.78 19.95
C LYS A 67 2.14 -19.47 21.32
N VAL A 68 1.32 -20.49 21.56
CA VAL A 68 1.33 -21.25 22.82
C VAL A 68 2.58 -22.14 22.86
N ASP A 69 3.23 -22.23 24.02
CA ASP A 69 4.35 -23.17 24.21
C ASP A 69 3.86 -24.61 23.90
N PRO A 70 4.61 -25.38 23.07
CA PRO A 70 4.25 -26.76 22.74
C PRO A 70 3.95 -27.66 23.95
N LYS A 71 4.48 -27.35 25.15
CA LYS A 71 4.17 -28.08 26.39
C LYS A 71 2.67 -28.06 26.74
N PHE A 72 1.96 -27.00 26.39
CA PHE A 72 0.53 -26.83 26.68
C PHE A 72 -0.31 -27.69 25.73
N LEU A 73 0.22 -28.03 24.54
CA LEU A 73 -0.46 -28.91 23.59
C LEU A 73 -0.68 -30.32 24.15
N TYR A 74 0.19 -30.80 25.05
CA TYR A 74 0.01 -32.11 25.69
C TYR A 74 -1.25 -32.15 26.55
N VAL A 75 -1.57 -31.06 27.24
CA VAL A 75 -2.81 -30.95 28.04
C VAL A 75 -4.03 -30.98 27.14
N LEU A 76 -4.01 -30.20 26.05
CA LEU A 76 -5.11 -30.17 25.08
C LEU A 76 -5.31 -31.53 24.39
N LEU A 77 -4.22 -32.24 24.09
CA LEU A 77 -4.28 -33.57 23.48
C LEU A 77 -4.94 -34.58 24.43
N THR A 78 -4.54 -34.58 25.70
CA THR A 78 -5.12 -35.44 26.74
C THR A 78 -6.61 -35.12 26.92
N LEU A 79 -6.95 -33.83 26.97
CA LEU A 79 -8.34 -33.39 27.08
C LEU A 79 -9.18 -33.81 25.86
N ALA A 80 -8.66 -33.65 24.65
CA ALA A 80 -9.37 -34.02 23.42
C ALA A 80 -9.56 -35.53 23.27
N GLN A 81 -8.59 -36.35 23.70
CA GLN A 81 -8.62 -37.80 23.55
C GLN A 81 -9.33 -38.51 24.70
N GLU A 82 -9.03 -38.10 25.93
CA GLU A 82 -9.41 -38.83 27.14
C GLU A 82 -10.47 -38.09 27.96
N LYS A 83 -10.82 -36.84 27.59
CA LYS A 83 -11.68 -35.96 28.39
C LYS A 83 -11.16 -35.72 29.81
N THR A 84 -9.83 -35.70 29.95
CA THR A 84 -9.19 -35.44 31.24
C THR A 84 -8.08 -34.41 31.13
N ILE A 85 -7.89 -33.66 32.21
CA ILE A 85 -6.85 -32.66 32.38
C ILE A 85 -5.86 -33.22 33.41
N LYS A 86 -4.57 -33.22 33.06
CA LYS A 86 -3.50 -33.57 33.98
C LYS A 86 -2.98 -32.33 34.68
N THR A 87 -3.16 -32.29 35.98
CA THR A 87 -2.63 -31.27 36.90
C THR A 87 -1.36 -31.78 37.58
N GLU A 88 -0.46 -30.87 37.98
CA GLU A 88 0.74 -31.28 38.71
C GLU A 88 0.36 -31.79 40.10
N ARG A 89 0.76 -33.03 40.44
CA ARG A 89 0.59 -33.68 41.75
C ARG A 89 -0.85 -34.06 42.14
N PHE A 90 -1.82 -33.97 41.23
CA PHE A 90 -3.22 -34.37 41.45
C PHE A 90 -3.67 -35.49 40.47
N PRO A 91 -4.74 -36.23 40.82
CA PRO A 91 -5.39 -37.16 39.90
C PRO A 91 -5.90 -36.44 38.64
N LEU A 92 -6.10 -37.20 37.56
CA LEU A 92 -6.73 -36.71 36.33
C LEU A 92 -8.12 -36.11 36.65
N ILE A 93 -8.35 -34.89 36.18
CA ILE A 93 -9.62 -34.19 36.36
C ILE A 93 -10.45 -34.37 35.11
N TYR A 94 -11.68 -34.88 35.24
CA TYR A 94 -12.59 -35.00 34.09
C TYR A 94 -13.07 -33.61 33.63
N ALA A 95 -12.94 -33.34 32.32
CA ALA A 95 -13.47 -32.15 31.70
C ALA A 95 -14.09 -32.47 30.33
N ASP A 96 -15.25 -31.89 30.08
CA ASP A 96 -16.02 -32.08 28.85
C ASP A 96 -16.37 -30.72 28.29
N GLU A 97 -15.66 -30.27 27.27
CA GLU A 97 -15.78 -28.90 26.75
C GLU A 97 -15.46 -28.82 25.27
N PHE A 98 -15.95 -27.75 24.64
CA PHE A 98 -15.66 -27.45 23.25
C PHE A 98 -14.53 -26.43 23.17
N ILE A 99 -13.40 -26.81 22.55
CA ILE A 99 -12.26 -25.91 22.35
C ILE A 99 -12.41 -25.21 20.99
N LEU A 100 -12.61 -23.89 21.04
CA LEU A 100 -12.60 -23.02 19.88
C LEU A 100 -11.23 -22.30 19.80
N ALA A 101 -10.38 -22.73 18.87
CA ALA A 101 -9.07 -22.12 18.67
C ALA A 101 -9.03 -21.24 17.43
N HIS A 102 -8.50 -20.02 17.59
CA HIS A 102 -8.16 -19.14 16.47
C HIS A 102 -6.75 -18.59 16.63
N SER A 103 -6.09 -18.35 15.50
CA SER A 103 -4.76 -17.77 15.49
C SER A 103 -4.59 -16.96 14.23
N VAL A 104 -4.04 -15.76 14.35
CA VAL A 104 -3.63 -14.99 13.19
C VAL A 104 -2.29 -15.55 12.71
N THR A 105 -2.32 -16.31 11.62
CA THR A 105 -1.12 -16.85 10.94
C THR A 105 -0.18 -15.79 10.35
N GLY A 106 -0.44 -14.51 10.60
CA GLY A 106 0.31 -13.39 10.02
C GLY A 106 1.75 -13.29 10.51
N ASP A 107 1.97 -13.60 11.78
CA ASP A 107 3.16 -13.07 12.46
C ASP A 107 4.07 -14.19 13.00
N SER A 108 3.86 -15.43 12.57
CA SER A 108 4.60 -16.60 13.04
C SER A 108 5.18 -17.44 11.90
N PRO A 109 6.44 -17.88 11.97
CA PRO A 109 7.03 -18.74 10.94
C PRO A 109 6.37 -20.12 10.90
N VAL A 110 5.85 -20.50 9.73
CA VAL A 110 5.24 -21.80 9.46
C VAL A 110 6.30 -22.74 8.87
N PRO A 111 6.65 -23.86 9.54
CA PRO A 111 7.60 -24.82 8.99
C PRO A 111 6.96 -25.61 7.83
N TYR A 112 7.72 -25.83 6.75
CA TYR A 112 7.33 -26.69 5.64
C TYR A 112 8.54 -27.50 5.13
N ARG A 113 8.28 -28.66 4.52
CA ARG A 113 9.34 -29.49 3.93
C ARG A 113 9.52 -29.14 2.46
N LYS A 114 10.76 -28.92 2.05
CA LYS A 114 11.17 -28.77 0.65
C LYS A 114 12.55 -29.39 0.47
N ASP A 115 12.70 -30.26 -0.52
CA ASP A 115 13.97 -30.95 -0.85
C ASP A 115 14.59 -31.67 0.37
N GLY A 116 13.75 -32.34 1.16
CA GLY A 116 14.18 -33.07 2.36
C GLY A 116 14.60 -32.21 3.56
N LYS A 117 14.55 -30.87 3.44
CA LYS A 117 14.91 -29.93 4.50
C LYS A 117 13.68 -29.20 5.03
N ILE A 118 13.69 -28.88 6.33
CA ILE A 118 12.68 -28.00 6.95
C ILE A 118 13.05 -26.56 6.62
N LYS A 119 12.11 -25.82 6.03
CA LYS A 119 12.17 -24.38 5.80
C LYS A 119 11.05 -23.69 6.56
N PHE A 120 11.17 -22.39 6.79
CA PHE A 120 10.22 -21.57 7.54
C PHE A 120 9.63 -20.50 6.62
N TYR A 121 8.34 -20.56 6.36
CA TYR A 121 7.59 -19.57 5.59
C TYR A 121 6.96 -18.55 6.53
N VAL A 122 6.98 -17.27 6.17
CA VAL A 122 6.38 -16.19 6.94
C VAL A 122 5.49 -15.36 6.03
N GLN A 123 4.29 -14.96 6.49
CA GLN A 123 3.41 -14.04 5.77
C GLN A 123 2.80 -12.97 6.68
N ILE A 124 3.34 -11.76 6.68
CA ILE A 124 2.86 -10.65 7.51
C ILE A 124 1.70 -9.93 6.81
N ARG A 125 0.56 -9.81 7.50
CA ARG A 125 -0.63 -9.11 7.02
C ARG A 125 -1.02 -7.99 7.97
N LEU A 126 -0.77 -6.75 7.57
CA LEU A 126 -1.08 -5.57 8.38
C LEU A 126 -2.14 -4.72 7.69
N LYS A 127 -3.09 -4.22 8.49
CA LYS A 127 -4.25 -3.45 7.99
C LYS A 127 -3.77 -2.20 7.24
N GLY A 128 -4.12 -2.09 5.96
CA GLY A 128 -3.73 -0.96 5.10
C GLY A 128 -2.42 -1.16 4.32
N HIS A 129 -1.72 -2.29 4.49
CA HIS A 129 -0.49 -2.62 3.75
C HIS A 129 -0.66 -3.92 2.93
N ALA A 130 0.09 -4.02 1.82
CA ALA A 130 0.15 -5.26 1.05
C ALA A 130 0.84 -6.37 1.88
N PRO A 131 0.39 -7.63 1.76
CA PRO A 131 0.98 -8.74 2.50
C PRO A 131 2.45 -8.93 2.12
N GLN A 132 3.31 -9.08 3.13
CA GLN A 132 4.74 -9.35 2.94
C GLN A 132 5.02 -10.82 3.23
N THR A 133 5.82 -11.47 2.38
CA THR A 133 6.09 -12.91 2.50
C THR A 133 7.55 -13.24 2.29
N ALA A 134 8.09 -14.19 3.03
CA ALA A 134 9.47 -14.67 2.89
C ALA A 134 9.63 -16.13 3.34
N SER A 135 10.70 -16.80 2.91
CA SER A 135 11.07 -18.15 3.34
C SER A 135 12.52 -18.20 3.82
N PHE A 136 12.78 -18.94 4.90
CA PHE A 136 14.08 -19.01 5.55
C PHE A 136 14.47 -20.46 5.86
N ASP A 137 15.76 -20.75 5.92
CA ASP A 137 16.26 -22.07 6.33
C ASP A 137 16.31 -22.23 7.86
N ARG A 138 16.36 -21.12 8.62
CA ARG A 138 16.44 -21.11 10.08
C ARG A 138 15.27 -20.35 10.71
N LEU A 139 14.75 -20.90 11.82
CA LEU A 139 13.69 -20.27 12.62
C LEU A 139 14.12 -18.91 13.19
N THR A 140 15.39 -18.77 13.56
CA THR A 140 15.97 -17.52 14.09
C THR A 140 15.92 -16.40 13.07
N ASP A 141 16.21 -16.70 11.81
CA ASP A 141 16.26 -15.72 10.73
C ASP A 141 14.84 -15.27 10.37
N ALA A 142 13.90 -16.22 10.34
CA ALA A 142 12.48 -15.92 10.17
C ALA A 142 11.94 -15.00 11.27
N ARG A 143 12.28 -15.27 12.54
CA ARG A 143 11.88 -14.43 13.69
C ARG A 143 12.50 -13.04 13.64
N LYS A 144 13.78 -12.94 13.27
CA LYS A 144 14.48 -11.65 13.13
C LYS A 144 13.84 -10.80 12.02
N TRP A 145 13.51 -11.42 10.89
CA TRP A 145 12.81 -10.76 9.79
C TRP A 145 11.41 -10.27 10.20
N ILE A 146 10.65 -11.07 10.96
CA ILE A 146 9.36 -10.64 11.52
C ILE A 146 9.52 -9.38 12.38
N GLN A 147 10.48 -9.39 13.31
CA GLN A 147 10.75 -8.23 14.16
C GLN A 147 11.19 -7.00 13.38
N GLU A 148 12.01 -7.17 12.34
CA GLU A 148 12.44 -6.07 11.47
C GLU A 148 11.28 -5.48 10.68
N VAL A 149 10.42 -6.33 10.10
CA VAL A 149 9.26 -5.89 9.32
C VAL A 149 8.21 -5.25 10.23
N GLU A 150 7.85 -5.89 11.34
CA GLU A 150 6.92 -5.31 12.33
C GLU A 150 7.45 -4.01 12.93
N SER A 151 8.74 -3.93 13.26
CA SER A 151 9.36 -2.69 13.77
C SER A 151 9.36 -1.59 12.71
N SER A 152 9.63 -1.93 11.45
CA SER A 152 9.59 -0.97 10.33
C SER A 152 8.18 -0.41 10.11
N ILE A 153 7.15 -1.24 10.35
CA ILE A 153 5.75 -0.86 10.17
C ILE A 153 5.19 -0.15 11.41
N ARG A 154 5.47 -0.62 12.64
CA ARG A 154 5.02 0.02 13.90
C ARG A 154 5.66 1.38 14.13
N ASN A 155 6.93 1.54 13.80
CA ASN A 155 7.63 2.80 14.07
C ASN A 155 7.33 3.89 13.05
N ASN A 156 6.55 3.62 12.00
CA ASN A 156 6.26 4.57 10.93
C ASN A 156 7.53 5.27 10.39
N ARG A 157 8.69 4.60 10.53
CA ARG A 157 10.00 5.08 10.14
C ARG A 157 10.30 4.40 8.83
N TYR A 158 9.95 5.09 7.75
CA TYR A 158 10.80 5.10 6.57
C TYR A 158 12.25 5.10 7.05
N PHE A 159 13.03 4.07 6.69
CA PHE A 159 14.39 3.91 7.21
C PHE A 159 15.15 5.23 7.04
N LYS A 160 15.41 5.93 8.16
CA LYS A 160 16.13 7.20 8.15
C LYS A 160 17.58 6.91 7.80
N THR A 161 17.92 6.86 6.52
CA THR A 161 19.31 6.80 6.04
C THR A 161 20.06 8.03 6.58
N ALA A 162 21.37 7.91 6.84
CA ALA A 162 22.18 9.04 7.27
C ALA A 162 22.04 10.26 6.33
N GLU A 163 21.96 10.01 5.02
CA GLU A 163 21.74 11.02 3.99
C GLU A 163 20.36 11.70 4.08
N SER A 164 19.29 10.95 4.38
CA SER A 164 17.94 11.52 4.51
C SER A 164 17.80 12.53 5.65
N ARG A 165 18.71 12.48 6.64
CA ARG A 165 18.77 13.44 7.76
C ARG A 165 19.63 14.67 7.44
N LYS A 166 20.48 14.60 6.41
CA LYS A 166 21.34 15.71 5.97
C LYS A 166 20.63 16.62 4.98
N HIS A 167 19.66 16.09 4.25
CA HIS A 167 18.97 16.81 3.19
C HIS A 167 17.53 17.18 3.54
N ASN A 168 17.09 18.35 3.08
CA ASN A 168 15.70 18.78 3.12
C ASN A 168 15.05 18.76 1.72
N PHE A 169 13.73 18.93 1.69
CA PHE A 169 13.00 18.90 0.42
C PHE A 169 13.39 20.04 -0.53
N ASN A 170 13.76 21.22 -0.04
CA ASN A 170 14.21 22.32 -0.90
C ASN A 170 15.45 21.92 -1.70
N GLN A 171 16.46 21.36 -1.05
CA GLN A 171 17.67 20.86 -1.71
C GLN A 171 17.33 19.77 -2.74
N LEU A 172 16.43 18.87 -2.40
CA LEU A 172 15.99 17.81 -3.31
C LEU A 172 15.29 18.38 -4.56
N ALA A 173 14.35 19.30 -4.36
CA ALA A 173 13.61 19.93 -5.43
C ALA A 173 14.53 20.79 -6.31
N ASP A 174 15.47 21.54 -5.72
CA ASP A 174 16.41 22.39 -6.47
C ASP A 174 17.36 21.56 -7.33
N ARG A 175 17.91 20.47 -6.78
CA ARG A 175 18.72 19.54 -7.56
C ARG A 175 17.91 18.95 -8.72
N TYR A 176 16.66 18.55 -8.48
CA TYR A 176 15.79 18.02 -9.53
C TYR A 176 15.45 19.06 -10.62
N ILE A 177 15.17 20.30 -10.22
CA ILE A 177 14.90 21.42 -11.13
C ILE A 177 16.12 21.73 -12.01
N ALA A 178 17.34 21.62 -11.46
CA ALA A 178 18.56 21.88 -12.20
C ALA A 178 18.97 20.73 -13.14
N SER A 179 18.80 19.48 -12.71
CA SER A 179 19.37 18.31 -13.42
C SER A 179 18.40 17.51 -14.25
N VAL A 180 17.13 17.39 -13.86
CA VAL A 180 16.16 16.48 -14.50
C VAL A 180 15.07 17.25 -15.24
N LEU A 181 14.66 18.38 -14.70
CA LEU A 181 13.55 19.16 -15.25
C LEU A 181 13.83 19.78 -16.65
N PRO A 182 15.05 20.25 -16.98
CA PRO A 182 15.31 20.88 -18.29
C PRO A 182 15.07 19.95 -19.49
N GLU A 183 15.25 18.65 -19.31
CA GLU A 183 15.05 17.65 -20.37
C GLU A 183 13.57 17.34 -20.64
N LYS A 184 12.64 17.84 -19.80
CA LYS A 184 11.22 17.48 -19.88
C LYS A 184 10.42 18.49 -20.69
N LYS A 185 9.64 17.99 -21.66
CA LYS A 185 8.66 18.80 -22.45
C LYS A 185 7.64 19.54 -21.57
N THR A 186 7.36 19.08 -20.35
CA THR A 186 6.44 19.71 -19.38
C THR A 186 7.16 20.46 -18.25
N ALA A 187 8.39 20.95 -18.48
CA ALA A 187 9.23 21.57 -17.46
C ALA A 187 8.53 22.72 -16.72
N SER A 188 7.88 23.63 -17.46
CA SER A 188 7.23 24.82 -16.88
C SER A 188 6.12 24.47 -15.88
N ASP A 189 5.21 23.56 -16.27
CA ASP A 189 4.10 23.11 -15.42
C ASP A 189 4.61 22.41 -14.15
N GLN A 190 5.60 21.53 -14.31
CA GLN A 190 6.21 20.80 -13.19
C GLN A 190 6.98 21.72 -12.26
N LYS A 191 7.63 22.78 -12.78
CA LYS A 191 8.31 23.80 -11.98
C LYS A 191 7.32 24.50 -11.03
N ALA A 192 6.17 24.93 -11.56
CA ALA A 192 5.13 25.56 -10.76
C ALA A 192 4.57 24.63 -9.67
N GLN A 193 4.41 23.34 -9.97
CA GLN A 193 3.98 22.33 -9.00
C GLN A 193 5.01 22.11 -7.90
N LEU A 194 6.30 22.04 -8.25
CA LEU A 194 7.39 21.89 -7.29
C LEU A 194 7.52 23.11 -6.38
N PHE A 195 7.37 24.33 -6.90
CA PHE A 195 7.36 25.53 -6.05
C PHE A 195 6.24 25.53 -5.01
N TRP A 196 5.07 24.99 -5.36
CA TRP A 196 4.00 24.81 -4.38
C TRP A 196 4.41 23.83 -3.28
N TRP A 197 5.06 22.71 -3.61
CA TRP A 197 5.58 21.78 -2.60
C TRP A 197 6.70 22.40 -1.76
N LYS A 198 7.66 23.11 -2.37
CA LYS A 198 8.72 23.84 -1.67
C LYS A 198 8.15 24.82 -0.63
N LYS A 199 7.09 25.56 -0.97
CA LYS A 199 6.42 26.48 -0.05
C LYS A 199 5.88 25.78 1.21
N HIS A 200 5.50 24.51 1.11
CA HIS A 200 4.79 23.80 2.17
C HIS A 200 5.67 22.86 2.98
N ILE A 201 6.49 22.05 2.32
CA ILE A 201 7.35 21.02 2.95
C ILE A 201 8.84 21.27 2.73
N GLY A 202 9.23 22.38 2.11
CA GLY A 202 10.60 22.66 1.67
C GLY A 202 11.66 22.53 2.76
N ASN A 203 11.34 22.98 3.97
CA ASN A 203 12.27 22.97 5.10
C ASN A 203 12.28 21.64 5.87
N MET A 204 11.37 20.72 5.57
CA MET A 204 11.32 19.42 6.22
C MET A 204 12.49 18.55 5.74
N LEU A 205 13.13 17.84 6.66
CA LEU A 205 14.12 16.84 6.33
C LEU A 205 13.47 15.70 5.55
N LEU A 206 14.20 15.11 4.61
CA LEU A 206 13.68 13.99 3.81
C LEU A 206 13.28 12.81 4.70
N ALA A 207 13.99 12.60 5.81
CA ALA A 207 13.71 11.60 6.82
C ALA A 207 12.35 11.76 7.54
N ASP A 208 11.76 12.95 7.50
CA ASP A 208 10.52 13.28 8.22
C ASP A 208 9.32 13.43 7.27
N ILE A 209 9.54 13.31 5.95
CA ILE A 209 8.47 13.34 4.95
C ILE A 209 7.87 11.95 4.83
N THR A 210 6.75 11.75 5.52
CA THR A 210 6.02 10.48 5.56
C THR A 210 4.80 10.48 4.61
N PRO A 211 4.22 9.30 4.29
CA PRO A 211 2.97 9.22 3.55
C PRO A 211 1.81 10.00 4.21
N SER A 212 1.82 10.12 5.54
CA SER A 212 0.84 10.90 6.31
C SER A 212 0.94 12.39 6.00
N ILE A 213 2.16 12.94 6.03
CA ILE A 213 2.42 14.34 5.68
C ILE A 213 1.99 14.63 4.25
N ILE A 214 2.33 13.74 3.30
CA ILE A 214 1.93 13.91 1.90
C ILE A 214 0.40 13.87 1.75
N SER A 215 -0.29 13.04 2.53
CA SER A 215 -1.75 12.95 2.52
C SER A 215 -2.41 14.21 3.08
N GLU A 216 -1.86 14.79 4.16
CA GLU A 216 -2.31 16.08 4.70
C GLU A 216 -2.20 17.19 3.65
N TYR A 217 -1.05 17.31 2.99
CA TYR A 217 -0.85 18.34 1.96
C TYR A 217 -1.64 18.05 0.68
N LYS A 218 -1.95 16.78 0.38
CA LYS A 218 -2.89 16.41 -0.70
C LYS A 218 -4.29 16.97 -0.42
N GLU A 219 -4.77 16.86 0.82
CA GLU A 219 -6.07 17.42 1.22
C GLU A 219 -6.04 18.96 1.18
N LYS A 220 -4.97 19.57 1.68
CA LYS A 220 -4.77 21.03 1.57
C LYS A 220 -4.77 21.52 0.12
N LEU A 221 -4.14 20.77 -0.79
CA LEU A 221 -4.10 21.11 -2.21
C LEU A 221 -5.51 21.13 -2.85
N LEU A 222 -6.41 20.26 -2.41
CA LEU A 222 -7.79 20.16 -2.88
C LEU A 222 -8.69 21.27 -2.33
N THR A 223 -8.47 21.67 -1.07
CA THR A 223 -9.30 22.68 -0.40
C THR A 223 -8.85 24.12 -0.71
N GLU A 224 -7.55 24.33 -0.94
CA GLU A 224 -6.98 25.64 -1.25
C GLU A 224 -7.54 26.19 -2.58
N LYS A 225 -7.96 27.46 -2.55
CA LYS A 225 -8.35 28.21 -3.75
C LYS A 225 -7.11 28.59 -4.54
N THR A 226 -7.13 28.33 -5.84
CA THR A 226 -6.10 28.83 -6.77
C THR A 226 -6.14 30.37 -6.86
N LYS A 227 -5.13 30.99 -7.47
CA LYS A 227 -5.13 32.44 -7.77
C LYS A 227 -6.40 32.92 -8.51
N LYS A 228 -7.09 32.01 -9.21
CA LYS A 228 -8.35 32.26 -9.92
C LYS A 228 -9.60 32.02 -9.07
N GLY A 229 -9.46 31.86 -7.74
CA GLY A 229 -10.54 31.64 -6.79
C GLY A 229 -11.19 30.25 -6.82
N LYS A 230 -10.80 29.37 -7.76
CA LYS A 230 -11.37 28.02 -7.93
C LYS A 230 -10.56 26.96 -7.18
N LYS A 231 -11.25 25.94 -6.67
CA LYS A 231 -10.62 24.71 -6.15
C LYS A 231 -10.03 23.88 -7.28
N ARG A 232 -8.98 23.10 -6.98
CA ARG A 232 -8.32 22.23 -7.95
C ARG A 232 -9.14 20.97 -8.21
N THR A 233 -9.10 20.45 -9.44
CA THR A 233 -9.72 19.16 -9.75
C THR A 233 -8.85 18.00 -9.26
N GLY A 234 -9.45 16.81 -9.07
CA GLY A 234 -8.70 15.61 -8.69
C GLY A 234 -7.57 15.26 -9.66
N SER A 235 -7.79 15.41 -10.98
CA SER A 235 -6.74 15.22 -11.99
C SER A 235 -5.60 16.24 -11.85
N THR A 236 -5.91 17.48 -11.48
CA THR A 236 -4.87 18.48 -11.20
C THR A 236 -4.06 18.09 -9.98
N ALA A 237 -4.71 17.71 -8.88
CA ALA A 237 -4.02 17.27 -7.66
C ALA A 237 -3.15 16.01 -7.91
N ASN A 238 -3.63 15.06 -8.71
CA ASN A 238 -2.84 13.90 -9.12
C ASN A 238 -1.57 14.26 -9.90
N ARG A 239 -1.57 15.35 -10.69
CA ARG A 239 -0.34 15.85 -11.35
C ARG A 239 0.69 16.35 -10.34
N TYR A 240 0.25 17.08 -9.31
CA TYR A 240 1.12 17.52 -8.20
C TYR A 240 1.71 16.34 -7.43
N LEU A 241 0.92 15.28 -7.20
CA LEU A 241 1.41 14.05 -6.58
C LEU A 241 2.38 13.29 -7.50
N SER A 242 2.11 13.28 -8.81
CA SER A 242 2.95 12.57 -9.78
C SER A 242 4.35 13.18 -9.86
N ILE A 243 4.48 14.51 -9.83
CA ILE A 243 5.80 15.15 -9.87
C ILE A 243 6.60 14.86 -8.60
N ILE A 244 6.03 15.05 -7.40
CA ILE A 244 6.76 14.78 -6.15
C ILE A 244 7.09 13.29 -6.00
N SER A 245 6.22 12.38 -6.43
CA SER A 245 6.50 10.94 -6.49
C SER A 245 7.72 10.66 -7.35
N HIS A 246 7.81 11.30 -8.52
CA HIS A 246 8.95 11.11 -9.40
C HIS A 246 10.24 11.74 -8.84
N VAL A 247 10.17 12.91 -8.20
CA VAL A 247 11.32 13.50 -7.50
C VAL A 247 11.88 12.54 -6.45
N PHE A 248 11.04 11.96 -5.60
CA PHE A 248 11.47 10.95 -4.62
C PHE A 248 11.96 9.65 -5.26
N THR A 249 11.43 9.28 -6.42
CA THR A 249 11.93 8.12 -7.18
C THR A 249 13.35 8.34 -7.67
N VAL A 250 13.64 9.52 -8.23
CA VAL A 250 15.01 9.89 -8.64
C VAL A 250 15.94 9.97 -7.42
N ALA A 251 15.48 10.59 -6.33
CA ALA A 251 16.22 10.65 -5.07
C ALA A 251 16.61 9.28 -4.54
N CYS A 252 15.72 8.30 -4.71
CA CYS A 252 15.90 6.92 -4.27
C CYS A 252 16.86 6.15 -5.18
N LYS A 253 16.61 6.18 -6.49
CA LYS A 253 17.33 5.33 -7.46
C LYS A 253 18.67 5.89 -7.90
N GLU A 254 18.73 7.20 -8.14
CA GLU A 254 19.90 7.84 -8.76
C GLU A 254 20.81 8.51 -7.74
N TRP A 255 20.24 9.09 -6.67
CA TRP A 255 21.02 9.90 -5.72
C TRP A 255 21.28 9.21 -4.38
N GLY A 256 20.54 8.15 -4.07
CA GLY A 256 20.67 7.42 -2.79
C GLY A 256 20.33 8.27 -1.55
N TRP A 257 19.62 9.39 -1.71
CA TRP A 257 19.28 10.30 -0.61
C TRP A 257 18.19 9.76 0.30
N VAL A 258 17.33 8.90 -0.24
CA VAL A 258 16.26 8.20 0.47
C VAL A 258 16.30 6.72 0.08
N ARG A 259 15.91 5.85 1.01
CA ARG A 259 15.88 4.40 0.75
C ARG A 259 14.63 3.97 -0.03
N GLU A 260 13.53 4.70 0.15
CA GLU A 260 12.24 4.38 -0.44
C GLU A 260 11.51 5.70 -0.79
N ASN A 261 10.53 5.62 -1.68
CA ASN A 261 9.67 6.74 -2.07
C ASN A 261 8.39 6.80 -1.20
N PRO A 262 8.21 7.82 -0.34
CA PRO A 262 7.06 7.95 0.56
C PRO A 262 5.70 8.06 -0.16
N LEU A 263 5.67 8.29 -1.47
CA LEU A 263 4.45 8.28 -2.26
C LEU A 263 4.01 6.90 -2.74
N SER A 264 4.79 5.83 -2.53
CA SER A 264 4.39 4.45 -2.87
C SER A 264 3.12 4.01 -2.14
N PHE A 265 2.89 4.56 -0.94
CA PHE A 265 1.75 4.26 -0.08
C PHE A 265 0.61 5.29 -0.17
N VAL A 266 0.72 6.30 -1.03
CA VAL A 266 -0.29 7.36 -1.16
C VAL A 266 -1.20 7.09 -2.36
N SER A 267 -2.46 6.78 -2.09
CA SER A 267 -3.47 6.58 -3.13
C SER A 267 -3.76 7.86 -3.91
N LYS A 268 -3.78 7.72 -5.24
CA LYS A 268 -4.24 8.76 -6.17
C LYS A 268 -5.75 8.99 -6.04
N LEU A 269 -6.19 10.19 -6.38
CA LEU A 269 -7.60 10.54 -6.41
C LEU A 269 -8.28 9.89 -7.62
N LYS A 270 -9.54 9.49 -7.45
CA LYS A 270 -10.35 8.97 -8.55
C LYS A 270 -10.59 10.08 -9.57
N GLU A 271 -10.14 9.87 -10.80
CA GLU A 271 -10.40 10.80 -11.89
C GLU A 271 -11.74 10.45 -12.55
N PRO A 272 -12.55 11.46 -12.92
CA PRO A 272 -13.76 11.20 -13.68
C PRO A 272 -13.39 10.57 -15.01
N LYS A 273 -14.18 9.58 -15.47
CA LYS A 273 -14.08 9.06 -16.83
C LYS A 273 -14.30 10.26 -17.75
N GLY A 274 -13.29 10.63 -18.54
CA GLY A 274 -13.32 11.82 -19.38
C GLY A 274 -14.56 11.87 -20.28
N ARG A 275 -14.87 13.04 -20.82
CA ARG A 275 -16.03 13.20 -21.71
C ARG A 275 -15.76 12.48 -23.03
N VAL A 276 -16.53 11.43 -23.33
CA VAL A 276 -16.60 10.83 -24.66
C VAL A 276 -17.68 11.57 -25.45
N ARG A 277 -17.28 12.47 -26.34
CA ARG A 277 -18.18 13.25 -27.22
C ARG A 277 -17.55 13.38 -28.60
N PHE A 278 -18.37 13.21 -29.62
CA PHE A 278 -18.03 13.46 -31.02
C PHE A 278 -18.95 14.54 -31.59
N LEU A 279 -18.54 15.18 -32.69
CA LEU A 279 -19.40 16.12 -33.41
C LEU A 279 -20.43 15.31 -34.22
N SER A 280 -21.70 15.73 -34.19
CA SER A 280 -22.68 15.24 -35.16
C SER A 280 -22.37 15.76 -36.57
N ASP A 281 -22.98 15.19 -37.60
CA ASP A 281 -22.82 15.68 -38.97
C ASP A 281 -23.27 17.15 -39.11
N ASP A 282 -24.39 17.54 -38.48
CA ASP A 282 -24.86 18.92 -38.46
C ASP A 282 -23.89 19.86 -37.72
N GLU A 283 -23.33 19.42 -36.59
CA GLU A 283 -22.33 20.19 -35.85
C GLU A 283 -21.05 20.38 -36.67
N ARG A 284 -20.62 19.33 -37.38
CA ARG A 284 -19.47 19.38 -38.29
C ARG A 284 -19.71 20.38 -39.41
N GLU A 285 -20.88 20.38 -40.03
CA GLU A 285 -21.22 21.31 -41.11
C GLU A 285 -21.23 22.77 -40.60
N ARG A 286 -21.91 23.04 -39.48
CA ARG A 286 -21.91 24.37 -38.87
C ARG A 286 -20.51 24.85 -38.49
N LEU A 287 -19.67 23.96 -37.97
CA LEU A 287 -18.27 24.27 -37.67
C LEU A 287 -17.51 24.68 -38.94
N LEU A 288 -17.59 23.86 -39.99
CA LEU A 288 -16.87 24.11 -41.25
C LEU A 288 -17.34 25.41 -41.93
N THR A 289 -18.64 25.69 -41.95
CA THR A 289 -19.19 26.94 -42.49
C THR A 289 -18.67 28.15 -41.72
N THR A 290 -18.65 28.08 -40.39
CA THR A 290 -18.11 29.15 -39.54
C THR A 290 -16.61 29.35 -39.78
N CYS A 291 -15.85 28.26 -39.94
CA CYS A 291 -14.42 28.32 -40.23
C CYS A 291 -14.12 28.99 -41.58
N LYS A 292 -14.96 28.79 -42.62
CA LYS A 292 -14.81 29.47 -43.91
C LYS A 292 -15.02 30.97 -43.81
N SER A 293 -15.96 31.42 -42.98
CA SER A 293 -16.24 32.85 -42.77
C SER A 293 -15.27 33.55 -41.81
N SER A 294 -14.31 32.80 -41.24
CA SER A 294 -13.32 33.36 -40.33
C SER A 294 -12.32 34.25 -41.08
N LYS A 295 -11.84 35.30 -40.40
CA LYS A 295 -10.78 36.18 -40.93
C LYS A 295 -9.44 35.46 -41.13
N ASN A 296 -9.22 34.33 -40.46
CA ASN A 296 -8.00 33.54 -40.60
C ASN A 296 -8.18 32.50 -41.72
N SER A 297 -7.50 32.72 -42.85
CA SER A 297 -7.55 31.86 -44.03
C SER A 297 -7.08 30.43 -43.77
N TYR A 298 -6.17 30.22 -42.82
CA TYR A 298 -5.64 28.89 -42.49
C TYR A 298 -6.57 28.07 -41.60
N LEU A 299 -7.51 28.71 -40.88
CA LEU A 299 -8.36 28.03 -39.89
C LEU A 299 -9.19 26.92 -40.53
N TYR A 300 -9.78 27.18 -41.70
CA TYR A 300 -10.56 26.19 -42.43
C TYR A 300 -9.71 24.97 -42.82
N THR A 301 -8.52 25.20 -43.40
CA THR A 301 -7.60 24.13 -43.79
C THR A 301 -7.15 23.29 -42.58
N ILE A 302 -6.81 23.94 -41.46
CA ILE A 302 -6.41 23.27 -40.21
C ILE A 302 -7.53 22.37 -39.69
N VAL A 303 -8.78 22.86 -39.66
CA VAL A 303 -9.94 22.09 -39.15
C VAL A 303 -10.28 20.92 -40.08
N VAL A 304 -10.28 21.13 -41.39
CA VAL A 304 -10.49 20.04 -42.37
C VAL A 304 -9.41 18.97 -42.23
N LEU A 305 -8.14 19.38 -42.08
CA LEU A 305 -7.04 18.47 -41.86
C LEU A 305 -7.23 17.68 -40.55
N ALA A 306 -7.59 18.34 -39.45
CA ALA A 306 -7.84 17.67 -38.17
C ALA A 306 -8.95 16.62 -38.25
N LEU A 307 -10.07 16.96 -38.90
CA LEU A 307 -11.21 16.05 -39.08
C LEU A 307 -10.87 14.86 -39.98
N SER A 308 -10.04 15.07 -41.01
CA SER A 308 -9.72 14.03 -42.00
C SER A 308 -8.61 13.09 -41.55
N SER A 309 -7.69 13.58 -40.72
CA SER A 309 -6.44 12.88 -40.38
C SER A 309 -6.40 12.35 -38.94
N GLY A 310 -7.28 12.85 -38.05
CA GLY A 310 -7.25 12.51 -36.63
C GLY A 310 -5.96 12.95 -35.90
N MET A 311 -5.18 13.85 -36.51
CA MET A 311 -3.95 14.39 -35.92
C MET A 311 -4.25 15.26 -34.71
N ARG A 312 -3.33 15.30 -33.73
CA ARG A 312 -3.47 16.21 -32.59
C ARG A 312 -3.24 17.64 -33.06
N LEU A 313 -3.91 18.62 -32.44
CA LEU A 313 -3.76 20.03 -32.80
C LEU A 313 -2.29 20.49 -32.80
N GLY A 314 -1.53 20.11 -31.77
CA GLY A 314 -0.10 20.44 -31.71
C GLY A 314 0.74 19.75 -32.79
N GLU A 315 0.33 18.59 -33.30
CA GLU A 315 1.00 17.96 -34.45
C GLU A 315 0.73 18.75 -35.72
N ILE A 316 -0.53 19.20 -35.92
CA ILE A 316 -0.93 19.99 -37.09
C ILE A 316 -0.24 21.36 -37.12
N LEU A 317 -0.22 22.05 -35.97
CA LEU A 317 0.34 23.42 -35.89
C LEU A 317 1.87 23.45 -36.02
N ASN A 318 2.56 22.33 -35.78
CA ASN A 318 4.02 22.22 -35.93
C ASN A 318 4.42 21.50 -37.23
N LEU A 319 3.49 21.27 -38.16
CA LEU A 319 3.83 20.71 -39.47
C LEU A 319 4.71 21.65 -40.26
N THR A 320 5.73 21.08 -40.90
CA THR A 320 6.55 21.77 -41.88
C THR A 320 6.37 21.12 -43.25
N TRP A 321 6.70 21.85 -44.33
CA TRP A 321 6.54 21.33 -45.69
C TRP A 321 7.36 20.07 -45.97
N SER A 322 8.51 19.88 -45.29
CA SER A 322 9.30 18.65 -45.38
C SER A 322 8.60 17.42 -44.80
N ASN A 323 7.59 17.63 -43.93
CA ASN A 323 6.77 16.55 -43.41
C ASN A 323 5.68 16.10 -44.40
N VAL A 324 5.38 16.88 -45.45
CA VAL A 324 4.27 16.61 -46.37
C VAL A 324 4.80 16.02 -47.68
N ASP A 325 4.50 14.75 -47.91
CA ASP A 325 4.86 14.04 -49.12
C ASP A 325 3.65 14.01 -50.05
N PHE A 326 3.56 15.02 -50.92
CA PHE A 326 2.47 15.13 -51.89
C PHE A 326 2.49 14.03 -52.95
N LYS A 327 3.65 13.44 -53.26
CA LYS A 327 3.79 12.36 -54.24
C LYS A 327 3.13 11.08 -53.73
N HIS A 328 3.38 10.75 -52.47
CA HIS A 328 2.82 9.56 -51.83
C HIS A 328 1.59 9.85 -50.98
N GLN A 329 1.07 11.09 -51.03
CA GLN A 329 -0.16 11.51 -50.35
C GLN A 329 -0.15 11.17 -48.85
N ARG A 330 0.91 11.56 -48.15
CA ARG A 330 1.08 11.26 -46.72
C ARG A 330 1.77 12.39 -45.96
N ILE A 331 1.49 12.46 -44.68
CA ILE A 331 2.18 13.33 -43.72
C ILE A 331 3.05 12.46 -42.81
N ILE A 332 4.31 12.84 -42.65
CA ILE A 332 5.31 12.15 -41.84
C ILE A 332 5.51 12.93 -40.55
N LEU A 333 5.06 12.36 -39.43
CA LEU A 333 5.26 12.95 -38.10
C LEU A 333 6.49 12.31 -37.46
N GLU A 334 7.56 13.10 -37.33
CA GLU A 334 8.84 12.61 -36.79
C GLU A 334 8.87 12.63 -35.27
N GLU A 335 8.38 13.71 -34.64
CA GLU A 335 8.22 13.81 -33.19
C GLU A 335 6.75 13.78 -32.77
N THR A 336 6.25 12.59 -32.45
CA THR A 336 4.95 12.50 -31.74
C THR A 336 5.15 12.59 -30.23
N LYS A 337 4.08 12.89 -29.49
CA LYS A 337 4.10 12.90 -28.01
C LYS A 337 4.60 11.58 -27.39
N ASN A 338 4.56 10.48 -28.15
CA ASN A 338 4.98 9.15 -27.72
C ASN A 338 6.36 8.73 -28.28
N GLY A 339 7.06 9.60 -29.03
CA GLY A 339 8.40 9.32 -29.57
C GLY A 339 8.43 8.38 -30.77
N GLU A 340 7.28 7.90 -31.25
CA GLU A 340 7.21 7.04 -32.43
C GLU A 340 6.88 7.84 -33.69
N ARG A 341 7.66 7.60 -34.75
CA ARG A 341 7.38 8.12 -36.08
C ARG A 341 6.12 7.48 -36.62
N ARG A 342 5.18 8.28 -37.12
CA ARG A 342 3.98 7.74 -37.78
C ARG A 342 3.67 8.45 -39.08
N GLN A 343 3.12 7.70 -40.02
CA GLN A 343 2.63 8.23 -41.29
C GLN A 343 1.12 8.38 -41.21
N VAL A 344 0.61 9.52 -41.68
CA VAL A 344 -0.81 9.81 -41.73
C VAL A 344 -1.21 9.96 -43.20
N PRO A 345 -2.13 9.12 -43.71
CA PRO A 345 -2.61 9.26 -45.08
C PRO A 345 -3.28 10.63 -45.29
N LEU A 346 -2.97 11.27 -46.40
CA LEU A 346 -3.51 12.58 -46.78
C LEU A 346 -4.32 12.43 -48.07
N LYS A 347 -5.65 12.36 -47.95
CA LYS A 347 -6.55 12.17 -49.08
C LYS A 347 -7.69 13.18 -49.09
N GLY A 348 -8.33 13.30 -50.25
CA GLY A 348 -9.53 14.12 -50.46
C GLY A 348 -9.29 15.60 -50.17
N ARG A 349 -10.30 16.25 -49.59
CA ARG A 349 -10.33 17.72 -49.45
C ARG A 349 -9.14 18.30 -48.68
N ALA A 350 -8.59 17.56 -47.71
CA ALA A 350 -7.42 18.00 -46.95
C ALA A 350 -6.16 18.10 -47.83
N LEU A 351 -5.98 17.20 -48.81
CA LEU A 351 -4.87 17.23 -49.76
C LEU A 351 -4.98 18.45 -50.68
N ASP A 352 -6.17 18.69 -51.22
CA ASP A 352 -6.41 19.81 -52.13
C ASP A 352 -6.13 21.15 -51.44
N LEU A 353 -6.60 21.29 -50.19
CA LEU A 353 -6.38 22.50 -49.41
C LEU A 353 -4.90 22.71 -49.07
N LEU A 354 -4.15 21.65 -48.78
CA LEU A 354 -2.71 21.77 -48.51
C LEU A 354 -1.88 22.12 -49.76
N LYS A 355 -2.36 21.81 -50.96
CA LYS A 355 -1.70 22.21 -52.22
C LYS A 355 -1.97 23.67 -52.62
N LEU A 356 -3.01 24.28 -52.04
CA LEU A 356 -3.43 25.66 -52.31
C LEU A 356 -2.78 26.67 -51.34
N LEU A 357 -2.15 26.18 -50.27
CA LEU A 357 -1.30 26.94 -49.37
C LEU A 357 0.09 27.06 -49.96
#